data_AF-A0A9W6WRU2-F1
#
_entry.id   AF-A0A9W6WRU2-F1
#
_cell.length_a   1.000
_cell.length_b   1.000
_cell.length_c   1.000
_cell.angle_alpha   90.00
_cell.angle_beta   90.00
_cell.angle_gamma   90.00
#
_symmetry.space_group_name_H-M   'P 1'
#
loop_
_entity.id
_entity.type
_entity.pdbx_description
1 polymer ?
#
loop_
_entity_poly.entity_id
_entity_poly.type
_entity_poly.pdbx_seq_one_letter_code
_entity_poly.pdbx_strand_id
1 'polypeptide(L)'
;MEMAHVPYFFSPWGVSVVSSSPNKDMKEHPDTLCGSILQYMPIDDNNPEMLYVNGKALVDPYPSGVDGVATARRQNLYNTFPTHMVPRQKRTPTKPSRQHFTIECMVGLGSTPLPDSFAGALMRRRLHFLGVTTGVLGSLQHCETYGANF
;
A
#
# COMPACT_ATOMS: atom_id res chain seq x y z
N MET A 1 11.41 -23.83 -0.70
CA MET A 1 11.65 -23.04 0.51
C MET A 1 12.14 -23.88 1.67
N GLU A 2 11.73 -25.15 1.84
CA GLU A 2 12.63 -26.19 2.41
C GLU A 2 13.77 -26.55 1.45
N MET A 3 13.55 -26.40 0.15
CA MET A 3 14.43 -26.90 -0.92
C MET A 3 15.86 -26.35 -0.97
N ALA A 4 16.18 -25.28 -0.25
CA ALA A 4 17.54 -24.71 -0.23
C ALA A 4 18.34 -25.07 1.04
N HIS A 5 17.73 -25.80 1.99
CA HIS A 5 18.32 -26.16 3.30
C HIS A 5 18.94 -24.99 4.08
N VAL A 6 18.55 -23.74 3.78
CA VAL A 6 19.00 -22.56 4.52
C VAL A 6 17.98 -22.21 5.61
N PRO A 7 18.43 -21.77 6.80
CA PRO A 7 17.54 -21.22 7.81
C PRO A 7 16.73 -20.06 7.22
N TYR A 8 15.41 -20.18 7.24
CA TYR A 8 14.50 -19.11 6.86
C TYR A 8 13.50 -18.89 7.98
N PHE A 9 13.01 -17.67 8.09
CA PHE A 9 11.95 -17.32 9.02
C PHE A 9 10.90 -16.47 8.29
N PHE A 10 9.65 -16.62 8.69
CA PHE A 10 8.60 -15.72 8.23
C PHE A 10 8.62 -14.45 9.06
N SER A 11 8.21 -13.33 8.46
CA SER A 11 7.97 -12.11 9.20
C SER A 11 7.03 -12.40 10.40
N PRO A 12 7.38 -11.96 11.61
CA PRO A 12 6.48 -12.06 12.76
C PRO A 12 5.30 -11.09 12.66
N TRP A 13 5.36 -10.16 11.70
CA TRP A 13 4.37 -9.11 11.49
C TRP A 13 3.25 -9.56 10.56
N GLY A 14 2.03 -9.15 10.90
CA GLY A 14 0.86 -9.31 10.05
C GLY A 14 0.93 -8.41 8.82
N VAL A 15 0.06 -8.71 7.86
CA VAL A 15 -0.18 -7.81 6.72
C VAL A 15 -0.75 -6.48 7.20
N SER A 16 -0.37 -5.40 6.54
CA SER A 16 -0.90 -4.05 6.74
C SER A 16 -1.46 -3.53 5.42
N VAL A 17 -2.13 -2.39 5.44
CA VAL A 17 -2.63 -1.70 4.25
C VAL A 17 -2.46 -0.19 4.40
N VAL A 18 -2.41 0.52 3.29
CA VAL A 18 -2.48 1.99 3.25
C VAL A 18 -3.94 2.47 3.20
N SER A 19 -4.18 3.73 3.54
CA SER A 19 -5.49 4.35 3.42
C SER A 19 -5.92 4.49 1.96
N SER A 20 -7.20 4.28 1.68
CA SER A 20 -7.83 4.48 0.38
C SER A 20 -8.54 5.84 0.31
N SER A 21 -8.01 6.78 -0.49
CA SER A 21 -8.68 8.07 -0.73
C SER A 21 -10.04 7.91 -1.42
N PRO A 22 -10.22 7.03 -2.43
CA PRO A 22 -11.52 6.82 -3.07
C PRO A 22 -12.59 6.27 -2.11
N ASN A 23 -12.18 5.47 -1.13
CA ASN A 23 -13.07 4.95 -0.08
C ASN A 23 -13.22 5.92 1.11
N LYS A 24 -12.50 7.04 1.11
CA LYS A 24 -12.53 8.08 2.15
C LYS A 24 -12.23 7.53 3.55
N ASP A 25 -11.34 6.55 3.65
CA ASP A 25 -11.02 5.85 4.90
C ASP A 25 -10.80 6.84 6.06
N MET A 26 -9.92 7.83 5.89
CA MET A 26 -9.59 8.77 6.96
C MET A 26 -10.74 9.70 7.38
N LYS A 27 -11.76 9.89 6.54
CA LYS A 27 -12.91 10.74 6.84
C LYS A 27 -14.06 9.94 7.46
N GLU A 28 -14.31 8.74 6.95
CA GLU A 28 -15.48 7.94 7.32
C GLU A 28 -15.14 6.86 8.36
N HIS A 29 -13.91 6.32 8.33
CA HIS A 29 -13.43 5.23 9.17
C HIS A 29 -11.95 5.40 9.57
N PRO A 30 -11.62 6.33 10.48
CA PRO A 30 -10.23 6.68 10.79
C PRO A 30 -9.40 5.54 11.38
N ASP A 31 -10.02 4.47 11.87
CA ASP A 31 -9.37 3.28 12.43
C ASP A 31 -9.41 2.05 11.50
N THR A 32 -9.97 2.20 10.30
CA THR A 32 -10.18 1.11 9.34
C THR A 32 -9.71 1.52 7.95
N LEU A 33 -8.67 0.87 7.47
CA LEU A 33 -8.08 1.17 6.16
C LEU A 33 -8.33 0.03 5.18
N CYS A 34 -8.60 0.35 3.92
CA CYS A 34 -9.02 -0.58 2.88
C CYS A 34 -8.16 -0.49 1.60
N GLY A 35 -7.04 0.21 1.63
CA GLY A 35 -6.20 0.41 0.45
C GLY A 35 -5.26 -0.75 0.14
N SER A 36 -4.19 -0.41 -0.58
CA SER A 36 -3.21 -1.38 -1.06
C SER A 36 -2.38 -2.01 0.07
N ILE A 37 -1.94 -3.25 -0.14
CA ILE A 37 -1.21 -4.04 0.86
C ILE A 37 0.16 -3.41 1.15
N LEU A 38 0.48 -3.29 2.43
CA LEU A 38 1.76 -2.82 2.96
C LEU A 38 2.41 -3.93 3.80
N GLN A 39 3.73 -4.05 3.68
CA GLN A 39 4.55 -4.97 4.46
C GLN A 39 5.62 -4.20 5.22
N TYR A 40 5.81 -4.56 6.48
CA TYR A 40 6.90 -4.05 7.32
C TYR A 40 8.14 -4.92 7.19
N MET A 41 9.30 -4.35 7.55
CA MET A 41 10.55 -5.10 7.70
C MET A 41 10.35 -6.28 8.64
N PRO A 42 10.82 -7.49 8.29
CA PRO A 42 10.61 -8.70 9.07
C PRO A 42 11.57 -8.78 10.27
N ILE A 43 11.83 -7.66 10.95
CA ILE A 43 12.73 -7.56 12.09
C ILE A 43 11.88 -7.41 13.35
N ASP A 44 12.09 -8.26 14.35
CA ASP A 44 11.41 -8.17 15.64
C ASP A 44 12.06 -7.09 16.52
N ASP A 45 11.73 -5.83 16.23
CA ASP A 45 12.20 -4.66 16.96
C ASP A 45 11.04 -3.79 17.44
N ASN A 46 11.37 -2.61 17.97
CA ASN A 46 10.38 -1.59 18.35
C ASN A 46 10.20 -0.49 17.29
N ASN A 47 10.94 -0.53 16.18
CA ASN A 47 10.91 0.50 15.14
C ASN A 47 10.20 -0.01 13.87
N PRO A 48 8.92 0.35 13.65
CA PRO A 48 8.17 -0.13 12.50
C PRO A 48 8.65 0.52 11.20
N GLU A 49 9.57 -0.15 10.49
CA GLU A 49 10.03 0.27 9.16
C GLU A 49 9.20 -0.36 8.05
N MET A 50 8.70 0.46 7.12
CA MET A 50 7.99 0.00 5.94
C MET A 50 8.97 -0.62 4.93
N LEU A 51 8.72 -1.88 4.55
CA LEU A 51 9.53 -2.59 3.54
C LEU A 51 8.99 -2.34 2.13
N TYR A 52 7.69 -2.53 1.91
CA TYR A 52 7.12 -2.53 0.56
C TYR A 52 5.61 -2.29 0.58
N VAL A 53 5.10 -1.67 -0.48
CA VAL A 53 3.66 -1.51 -0.73
C VAL A 53 3.30 -2.09 -2.11
N ASN A 54 2.37 -3.03 -2.11
CA ASN A 54 1.84 -3.66 -3.31
C ASN A 54 0.47 -3.09 -3.66
N GLY A 55 0.40 -2.29 -4.71
CA GLY A 55 -0.87 -1.70 -5.14
C GLY A 55 -0.85 -1.21 -6.57
N LYS A 56 -1.49 -1.96 -7.49
CA LYS A 56 -1.73 -1.47 -8.85
C LYS A 56 -2.53 -0.16 -8.84
N ALA A 57 -3.51 -0.07 -7.93
CA ALA A 57 -4.29 1.13 -7.65
C ALA A 57 -3.46 2.35 -7.25
N LEU A 58 -2.22 2.18 -6.80
CA LEU A 58 -1.36 3.32 -6.46
C LEU A 58 -0.67 3.92 -7.70
N VAL A 59 -0.44 3.14 -8.75
CA VAL A 59 0.40 3.52 -9.90
C VAL A 59 -0.37 3.67 -11.20
N ASP A 60 -1.40 2.85 -11.40
CA ASP A 60 -2.19 2.80 -12.61
C ASP A 60 -3.52 3.54 -12.41
N PRO A 61 -3.82 4.61 -13.18
CA PRO A 61 -5.11 5.29 -13.13
C PRO A 61 -6.31 4.39 -13.43
N TYR A 62 -6.09 3.27 -14.14
CA TYR A 62 -7.10 2.31 -14.53
C TYR A 62 -6.70 0.88 -14.12
N PRO A 63 -6.70 0.55 -12.81
CA PRO A 63 -6.18 -0.74 -12.32
C PRO A 63 -6.90 -1.94 -12.92
N SER A 64 -8.20 -1.79 -13.21
CA SER A 64 -9.07 -2.79 -13.82
C SER A 64 -9.30 -2.55 -15.32
N GLY A 65 -8.53 -1.67 -15.96
CA GLY A 65 -8.81 -1.15 -17.30
C GLY A 65 -9.91 -0.08 -17.32
N VAL A 66 -10.03 0.62 -18.45
CA VAL A 66 -10.99 1.74 -18.62
C VAL A 66 -12.44 1.25 -18.47
N ASP A 67 -12.77 0.11 -19.06
CA ASP A 67 -14.12 -0.48 -18.98
C ASP A 67 -14.46 -0.93 -17.56
N GLY A 68 -13.45 -1.32 -16.77
CA GLY A 68 -13.61 -1.80 -15.40
C GLY A 68 -13.86 -0.69 -14.37
N VAL A 69 -13.72 0.60 -14.73
CA VAL A 69 -13.85 1.71 -13.77
C VAL A 69 -15.27 1.80 -13.20
N ALA A 70 -16.28 1.60 -14.04
CA ALA A 70 -17.68 1.76 -13.64
C ALA A 70 -18.15 0.68 -12.65
N THR A 71 -17.53 -0.50 -12.68
CA THR A 71 -17.91 -1.66 -11.86
C THR A 71 -16.91 -1.97 -10.76
N ALA A 72 -15.74 -1.32 -10.77
CA ALA A 72 -14.74 -1.48 -9.74
C ALA A 72 -15.26 -0.99 -8.38
N ARG A 73 -14.94 -1.76 -7.33
CA ARG A 73 -15.15 -1.31 -5.95
C ARG A 73 -14.27 -0.10 -5.67
N ARG A 74 -14.74 0.80 -4.80
CA ARG A 74 -14.05 2.07 -4.49
C ARG A 74 -12.59 1.86 -4.07
N GLN A 75 -12.32 0.89 -3.22
CA GLN A 75 -10.97 0.54 -2.77
C GLN A 75 -10.02 0.06 -3.88
N ASN A 76 -10.56 -0.38 -5.02
CA ASN A 76 -9.78 -0.83 -6.18
C ASN A 76 -9.59 0.28 -7.22
N LEU A 77 -10.17 1.46 -7.00
CA LEU A 77 -9.96 2.62 -7.85
C LEU A 77 -8.59 3.25 -7.59
N TYR A 78 -8.13 4.06 -8.54
CA TYR A 78 -6.87 4.76 -8.43
C TYR A 78 -6.79 5.61 -7.15
N ASN A 79 -5.83 5.27 -6.30
CA ASN A 79 -5.63 5.87 -5.00
C ASN A 79 -4.57 6.95 -5.11
N THR A 80 -5.02 8.17 -5.38
CA THR A 80 -4.17 9.32 -5.70
C THR A 80 -3.23 9.69 -4.56
N PHE A 81 -3.70 9.75 -3.31
CA PHE A 81 -2.88 10.23 -2.19
C PHE A 81 -3.23 9.47 -0.90
N PRO A 82 -2.72 8.24 -0.72
CA PRO A 82 -2.75 7.60 0.59
C PRO A 82 -1.93 8.44 1.59
N THR A 83 -2.46 8.63 2.79
CA THR A 83 -1.82 9.44 3.84
C THR A 83 -1.49 8.65 5.09
N HIS A 84 -2.18 7.54 5.33
CA HIS A 84 -2.00 6.72 6.51
C HIS A 84 -1.77 5.26 6.14
N MET A 85 -1.22 4.51 7.08
CA MET A 85 -1.05 3.07 7.05
C MET A 85 -1.56 2.45 8.35
N VAL A 86 -1.91 1.17 8.30
CA VAL A 86 -2.22 0.42 9.53
C VAL A 86 -0.91 0.20 10.29
N PRO A 87 -0.87 0.51 11.60
CA PRO A 87 0.31 0.30 12.44
C PRO A 87 0.79 -1.16 12.39
N ARG A 88 2.10 -1.39 12.58
CA ARG A 88 2.67 -2.74 12.59
C ARG A 88 2.01 -3.60 13.66
N GLN A 89 1.37 -4.69 13.24
CA GLN A 89 0.71 -5.65 14.12
C GLN A 89 1.47 -6.98 14.14
N LYS A 90 1.48 -7.67 15.29
CA LYS A 90 1.90 -9.07 15.31
C LYS A 90 0.93 -9.92 14.50
N ARG A 91 1.45 -10.93 13.81
CA ARG A 91 0.62 -11.84 13.03
C ARG A 91 -0.37 -12.53 13.96
N THR A 92 -1.65 -12.32 13.70
CA THR A 92 -2.76 -12.91 14.45
C THR A 92 -3.72 -13.61 13.50
N PRO A 93 -4.47 -14.62 13.98
CA PRO A 93 -5.53 -15.23 13.18
C PRO A 93 -6.59 -14.20 12.81
N THR A 94 -7.07 -14.26 11.58
CA THR A 94 -8.11 -13.36 11.07
C THR A 94 -9.40 -13.56 11.88
N LYS A 95 -9.92 -12.47 12.45
CA LYS A 95 -11.24 -12.49 13.08
C LYS A 95 -12.27 -12.05 12.04
N PRO A 96 -13.38 -12.78 11.85
CA PRO A 96 -14.44 -12.32 10.97
C PRO A 96 -15.00 -11.00 11.48
N SER A 97 -14.98 -9.97 10.62
CA SER A 97 -15.62 -8.70 10.93
C SER A 97 -17.14 -8.88 10.93
N ARG A 98 -17.83 -8.30 11.92
CA ARG A 98 -19.30 -8.23 11.97
C ARG A 98 -19.87 -7.12 11.07
N GLN A 99 -19.01 -6.25 10.56
CA GLN A 99 -19.38 -5.12 9.70
C GLN A 99 -19.25 -5.52 8.22
N HIS A 100 -20.00 -4.83 7.34
CA HIS A 100 -19.99 -5.05 5.88
C HIS A 100 -18.72 -4.51 5.20
N PHE A 101 -17.55 -4.77 5.78
CA PHE A 101 -16.28 -4.51 5.14
C PHE A 101 -15.87 -5.71 4.29
N THR A 102 -15.15 -5.41 3.22
CA THR A 102 -14.56 -6.44 2.38
C THR A 102 -13.31 -7.00 3.06
N ILE A 103 -12.89 -8.20 2.66
CA ILE A 103 -11.82 -8.95 3.33
C ILE A 103 -10.45 -8.25 3.26
N GLU A 104 -10.28 -7.34 2.31
CA GLU A 104 -9.08 -6.52 2.14
C GLU A 104 -8.99 -5.36 3.14
N CYS A 105 -10.09 -5.03 3.84
CA CYS A 105 -10.10 -3.97 4.84
C CYS A 105 -9.57 -4.45 6.19
N MET A 106 -8.69 -3.65 6.78
CA MET A 106 -8.16 -3.84 8.12
C MET A 106 -9.01 -3.09 9.13
N VAL A 107 -10.04 -3.76 9.64
CA VAL A 107 -11.08 -3.16 10.49
C VAL A 107 -10.59 -2.99 11.93
N GLY A 108 -10.66 -1.75 12.43
CA GLY A 108 -10.38 -1.42 13.83
C GLY A 108 -8.92 -1.66 14.27
N LEU A 109 -7.98 -1.68 13.32
CA LEU A 109 -6.55 -1.87 13.60
C LEU A 109 -5.80 -0.54 13.74
N GLY A 110 -6.51 0.58 13.63
CA GLY A 110 -5.96 1.92 13.77
C GLY A 110 -5.27 2.42 12.50
N SER A 111 -4.81 3.66 12.57
CA SER A 111 -4.09 4.33 11.50
C SER A 111 -2.95 5.16 12.06
N THR A 112 -1.83 5.15 11.36
CA THR A 112 -0.66 6.00 11.62
C THR A 112 -0.25 6.69 10.32
N PRO A 113 0.27 7.92 10.36
CA PRO A 113 0.76 8.60 9.17
C PRO A 113 1.80 7.78 8.41
N LEU A 114 1.76 7.85 7.09
CA LEU A 114 2.83 7.34 6.24
C LEU A 114 4.10 8.19 6.41
N PRO A 115 5.31 7.61 6.20
CA PRO A 115 6.54 8.40 6.18
C PRO A 115 6.51 9.48 5.11
N ASP A 116 7.10 10.65 5.38
CA ASP A 116 7.10 11.79 4.45
C ASP A 116 7.75 11.45 3.10
N SER A 117 8.73 10.54 3.10
CA SER A 117 9.39 10.03 1.90
C SER A 117 8.47 9.21 0.98
N PHE A 118 7.34 8.71 1.49
CA PHE A 118 6.45 7.83 0.75
C PHE A 118 5.82 8.53 -0.47
N ALA A 119 5.39 9.78 -0.31
CA ALA A 119 4.76 10.53 -1.39
C ALA A 119 5.72 10.72 -2.57
N GLY A 120 6.98 11.08 -2.29
CA GLY A 120 8.02 11.21 -3.30
C GLY A 120 8.32 9.88 -4.00
N ALA A 121 8.45 8.79 -3.23
CA ALA A 121 8.66 7.45 -3.79
C ALA A 121 7.49 6.99 -4.68
N LEU A 122 6.25 7.26 -4.27
CA LEU A 122 5.06 6.92 -5.04
C LEU A 122 4.98 7.73 -6.35
N MET A 123 5.24 9.03 -6.30
CA MET A 123 5.25 9.89 -7.49
C MET A 123 6.33 9.46 -8.49
N ARG A 124 7.52 9.12 -8.01
CA ARG A 124 8.57 8.52 -8.83
C ARG A 124 8.08 7.25 -9.54
N ARG A 125 7.45 6.34 -8.78
CA ARG A 125 6.94 5.08 -9.33
C ARG A 125 5.85 5.30 -10.39
N ARG A 126 4.97 6.28 -10.19
CA ARG A 126 3.95 6.68 -11.18
C ARG A 126 4.56 7.19 -12.48
N LEU A 127 5.56 8.06 -12.40
CA LEU A 127 6.24 8.56 -13.59
C LEU A 127 6.99 7.46 -14.34
N HIS A 128 7.62 6.53 -13.62
CA HIS A 128 8.25 5.37 -14.24
C HIS A 128 7.20 4.46 -14.90
N PHE A 129 6.09 4.19 -14.22
CA PHE A 129 4.98 3.43 -14.79
C PHE A 129 4.46 4.08 -16.07
N LEU A 130 4.18 5.38 -16.04
CA LEU A 130 3.74 6.16 -17.20
C LEU A 130 4.77 6.13 -18.34
N GLY A 131 6.06 6.28 -18.04
CA GLY A 131 7.12 6.23 -19.05
C GLY A 131 7.21 4.88 -19.75
N VAL A 132 7.09 3.78 -18.99
CA VAL A 132 7.05 2.42 -19.55
C VAL A 132 5.81 2.22 -20.41
N THR A 133 4.63 2.63 -19.94
CA THR A 133 3.37 2.40 -20.67
C THR A 133 3.24 3.27 -21.92
N THR A 134 3.88 4.43 -21.97
CA THR A 134 3.85 5.36 -23.11
C THR A 134 5.07 5.28 -24.02
N GLY A 135 6.07 4.47 -23.67
CA GLY A 135 7.34 4.37 -24.42
C GLY A 135 8.30 5.55 -24.20
N VAL A 136 7.99 6.49 -23.30
CA VAL A 136 8.84 7.64 -22.96
C VAL A 136 9.84 7.25 -21.87
N LEU A 137 10.89 6.51 -22.25
CA LEU A 137 11.86 5.93 -21.31
C LEU A 137 12.76 6.95 -20.60
N GLY A 138 12.79 8.21 -21.04
CA GLY A 138 13.56 9.27 -20.39
C GLY A 138 13.18 9.47 -18.91
N SER A 139 11.93 9.19 -18.53
CA SER A 139 11.51 9.27 -17.12
C SER A 139 12.14 8.21 -16.22
N LEU A 140 12.70 7.13 -16.80
CA LEU A 140 13.41 6.06 -16.07
C LEU A 140 14.87 6.40 -15.77
N GLN A 141 15.44 7.39 -16.46
CA GLN A 141 16.86 7.73 -16.35
C GLN A 141 17.16 8.60 -15.10
N HIS A 142 16.14 9.16 -14.46
CA HIS A 142 16.30 10.06 -13.33
C HIS A 142 15.72 9.47 -12.04
N CYS A 143 16.62 8.97 -11.17
CA CYS A 143 16.29 8.48 -9.82
C CYS A 143 16.37 9.58 -8.74
N GLU A 144 16.70 10.81 -9.11
CA GLU A 144 16.91 11.95 -8.20
C GLU A 144 15.62 12.75 -7.94
N THR A 145 14.65 12.67 -8.87
CA THR A 145 13.57 13.67 -9.09
C THR A 145 12.61 13.97 -7.93
N TYR A 146 12.70 13.26 -6.80
CA TYR A 146 11.83 13.44 -5.63
C TYR A 146 12.55 13.25 -4.27
N GLY A 147 13.86 13.47 -4.22
CA GLY A 147 14.64 13.44 -2.96
C GLY A 147 14.45 14.67 -2.06
N ALA A 148 13.26 15.27 -2.04
CA ALA A 148 12.99 16.46 -1.23
C ALA A 148 12.41 16.06 0.13
N ASN A 149 13.12 16.46 1.19
CA ASN A 149 12.60 16.56 2.55
C ASN A 149 11.44 17.57 2.52
N PHE A 150 10.20 17.09 2.73
CA PHE A 150 9.07 17.96 3.05
C PHE A 150 9.02 18.18 4.56
#